data_AF-A0A927N9F4-F1
#
_entry.id   AF-A0A927N9F4-F1
#
_cell.length_a   1.000
_cell.length_b   1.000
_cell.length_c   1.000
_cell.angle_alpha   90.00
_cell.angle_beta   90.00
_cell.angle_gamma   90.00
#
_symmetry.space_group_name_H-M   'P 1'
#
loop_
_entity.id
_entity.type
_entity.pdbx_description
1 polymer ?
#
loop_
_entity_poly.entity_id
_entity_poly.type
_entity_poly.pdbx_seq_one_letter_code
_entity_poly.pdbx_strand_id
1 'polypeptide(L)'
;MTSKEIQKAYEINQLRNDIQEIQNFLSGMFDRSKAIDILRKHHFTDFNIAIADLVLNVNEATLCIETPEKISWYLFSIQIYLLDKLNKKLCEE
;
A
#
# COMPACT_ATOMS: atom_id res chain seq x y z
N MET A 1 -7.78 0.25 28.97
CA MET A 1 -6.80 0.26 27.87
C MET A 1 -5.80 1.38 28.11
N THR A 2 -4.52 1.09 27.93
CA THR A 2 -3.46 2.10 27.98
C THR A 2 -3.45 2.94 26.69
N SER A 3 -2.91 4.16 26.72
CA SER A 3 -2.76 5.01 25.52
C SER A 3 -2.01 4.29 24.38
N LYS A 4 -1.10 3.37 24.71
CA LYS A 4 -0.35 2.55 23.74
C LYS A 4 -1.22 1.48 23.09
N GLU A 5 -2.10 0.83 23.83
CA GLU A 5 -3.05 -0.15 23.29
C GLU A 5 -4.06 0.49 22.34
N ILE A 6 -4.54 1.70 22.66
CA ILE A 6 -5.45 2.46 21.78
C ILE A 6 -4.74 2.83 20.48
N GLN A 7 -3.50 3.34 20.57
CA GLN A 7 -2.70 3.67 19.40
C GLN A 7 -2.43 2.44 18.52
N LYS A 8 -2.05 1.31 19.13
CA LYS A 8 -1.84 0.03 18.42
C LYS A 8 -3.12 -0.44 17.71
N ALA A 9 -4.26 -0.37 18.38
CA ALA A 9 -5.55 -0.74 17.79
C ALA A 9 -5.93 0.16 16.60
N TYR A 10 -5.68 1.47 16.72
CA TYR A 10 -5.88 2.42 15.62
C TYR A 10 -5.00 2.08 14.41
N GLU A 11 -3.72 1.81 14.62
CA GLU A 11 -2.78 1.44 13.56
C GLU A 11 -3.14 0.12 12.87
N ILE A 12 -3.57 -0.89 13.65
CA ILE A 12 -4.06 -2.17 13.11
C ILE A 12 -5.29 -1.95 12.22
N ASN A 13 -6.25 -1.14 12.67
CA ASN A 13 -7.44 -0.84 11.88
C ASN A 13 -7.10 -0.07 10.61
N GLN A 14 -6.16 0.88 10.69
CA GLN A 14 -5.69 1.59 9.51
C GLN A 14 -5.07 0.64 8.49
N LEU A 15 -4.17 -0.26 8.92
CA LEU A 15 -3.56 -1.27 8.05
C LEU A 15 -4.61 -2.18 7.40
N ARG A 16 -5.61 -2.64 8.15
CA ARG A 16 -6.70 -3.46 7.61
C ARG A 16 -7.50 -2.71 6.54
N ASN A 17 -7.83 -1.44 6.79
CA ASN A 17 -8.56 -0.62 5.83
C ASN A 17 -7.76 -0.42 4.53
N ASP A 18 -6.47 -0.16 4.65
CA ASP A 18 -5.57 0.04 3.52
C ASP A 18 -5.41 -1.25 2.67
N ILE A 19 -5.25 -2.40 3.34
CA ILE A 19 -5.20 -3.71 2.68
C ILE A 19 -6.52 -4.00 1.95
N GLN A 20 -7.65 -3.71 2.60
CA GLN A 20 -8.98 -3.93 2.01
C GLN A 20 -9.23 -3.01 0.81
N GLU A 21 -8.79 -1.75 0.86
CA GLU A 21 -8.87 -0.81 -0.25
C GLU A 21 -8.14 -1.36 -1.49
N ILE A 22 -6.91 -1.84 -1.31
CA ILE A 22 -6.13 -2.46 -2.40
C ILE A 22 -6.80 -3.74 -2.89
N GLN A 23 -7.30 -4.60 -2.00
CA GLN A 23 -7.99 -5.83 -2.37
C GLN A 23 -9.26 -5.57 -3.20
N ASN A 24 -10.03 -4.56 -2.81
CA ASN A 24 -11.22 -4.13 -3.55
C ASN A 24 -10.86 -3.55 -4.91
N PHE A 25 -9.73 -2.85 -5.02
CA PHE A 25 -9.23 -2.39 -6.32
C PHE A 25 -8.84 -3.57 -7.22
N LEU A 26 -8.02 -4.50 -6.72
CA LEU A 26 -7.48 -5.63 -7.50
C LEU A 26 -8.56 -6.64 -7.94
N SER A 27 -9.69 -6.70 -7.24
CA SER A 27 -10.84 -7.54 -7.61
C SER A 27 -11.84 -6.85 -8.54
N GLY A 28 -11.68 -5.55 -8.79
CA GLY A 28 -12.57 -4.75 -9.62
C GLY A 28 -12.07 -4.57 -11.06
N MET A 29 -12.80 -3.74 -11.81
CA MET A 29 -12.30 -3.24 -13.09
C MET A 29 -11.15 -2.26 -12.85
N PHE A 30 -10.11 -2.35 -13.68
CA PHE A 30 -8.95 -1.49 -13.56
C PHE A 30 -9.30 -0.03 -13.81
N ASP A 31 -9.06 0.82 -12.81
CA ASP A 31 -9.18 2.27 -12.89
C ASP A 31 -7.81 2.90 -12.63
N ARG A 32 -7.27 3.57 -13.64
CA ARG A 32 -5.95 4.20 -13.57
C ARG A 32 -5.87 5.30 -12.52
N SER A 33 -6.87 6.17 -12.44
CA SER A 33 -6.86 7.30 -11.50
C SER A 33 -6.86 6.77 -10.08
N LYS A 34 -7.75 5.82 -9.80
CA LYS A 34 -7.84 5.18 -8.49
C LYS A 34 -6.56 4.41 -8.12
N ALA A 35 -5.93 3.74 -9.09
CA ALA A 35 -4.64 3.08 -8.86
C ALA A 35 -3.56 4.08 -8.44
N ILE A 36 -3.46 5.21 -9.15
CA ILE A 36 -2.50 6.27 -8.87
C ILE A 36 -2.75 6.87 -7.47
N ASP A 37 -4.01 7.09 -7.10
CA ASP A 37 -4.37 7.62 -5.79
C ASP A 37 -3.98 6.66 -4.64
N ILE A 38 -4.23 5.36 -4.81
CA ILE A 38 -3.81 4.34 -3.85
C ILE A 38 -2.27 4.29 -3.74
N LEU A 39 -1.57 4.32 -4.87
CA LEU A 39 -0.10 4.35 -4.89
C LEU A 39 0.47 5.59 -4.18
N ARG A 40 -0.16 6.77 -4.38
CA ARG A 40 0.21 8.02 -3.72
C ARG A 40 -0.01 7.98 -2.21
N LYS A 41 -1.16 7.45 -1.77
CA LYS A 41 -1.48 7.29 -0.34
C LYS A 41 -0.44 6.44 0.39
N HIS A 42 0.09 5.44 -0.30
CA HIS A 42 1.12 4.55 0.22
C HIS A 42 2.54 4.97 -0.20
N HIS A 43 2.77 6.19 -0.66
CA HIS A 43 4.10 6.65 -1.06
C HIS A 43 5.06 6.60 0.15
N PHE A 44 5.90 5.56 0.18
CA PHE A 44 6.63 5.14 1.37
C PHE A 44 7.87 5.99 1.63
N THR A 45 7.98 6.54 2.84
CA THR A 45 9.22 7.15 3.36
C THR A 45 10.21 6.14 3.95
N ASP A 46 9.81 4.87 4.14
CA ASP A 46 10.59 3.86 4.88
C ASP A 46 11.11 2.67 4.05
N PHE A 47 11.06 2.72 2.72
CA PHE A 47 11.45 1.59 1.85
C PHE A 47 12.88 1.73 1.29
N ASN A 48 13.76 0.76 1.59
CA ASN A 48 15.13 0.74 1.08
C ASN A 48 15.30 -0.07 -0.23
N ILE A 49 15.89 0.61 -1.21
CA ILE A 49 16.75 0.20 -2.34
C ILE A 49 16.13 -0.49 -3.57
N ALA A 50 15.28 -1.52 -3.49
CA ALA A 50 14.76 -2.16 -4.72
C ALA A 50 13.49 -1.48 -5.28
N ILE A 51 12.68 -0.89 -4.40
CA ILE A 51 11.53 -0.06 -4.76
C ILE A 51 11.95 1.39 -4.97
N ALA A 52 13.15 1.81 -4.53
CA ALA A 52 13.61 3.19 -4.72
C ALA A 52 13.74 3.57 -6.20
N ASP A 53 14.25 2.67 -7.06
CA ASP A 53 14.27 2.91 -8.52
C ASP A 53 12.86 2.93 -9.14
N LEU A 54 11.91 2.25 -8.51
CA LEU A 54 10.49 2.21 -8.87
C LEU A 54 9.80 3.50 -8.45
N VAL A 55 9.87 3.89 -7.18
CA VAL A 55 9.18 5.03 -6.56
C VAL A 55 9.81 6.37 -6.95
N LEU A 56 11.15 6.44 -7.13
CA LEU A 56 11.80 7.67 -7.59
C LEU A 56 11.51 7.97 -9.08
N ASN A 57 11.13 6.96 -9.87
CA ASN A 57 10.73 7.11 -11.28
C ASN A 57 9.22 6.95 -11.52
N VAL A 58 8.43 6.53 -10.53
CA VAL A 58 6.96 6.41 -10.56
C VAL A 58 6.38 7.75 -10.12
N ASN A 59 6.34 8.70 -11.05
CA ASN A 59 5.51 9.89 -10.93
C ASN A 59 4.20 9.66 -11.70
N GLU A 60 3.23 10.57 -11.55
CA GLU A 60 1.94 10.45 -12.23
C GLU A 60 2.09 10.32 -13.76
N ALA A 61 3.08 11.00 -14.35
CA ALA A 61 3.33 10.93 -15.79
C ALA A 61 3.80 9.54 -16.24
N THR A 62 4.65 8.87 -15.47
CA THR A 62 5.09 7.49 -15.79
C THR A 62 3.99 6.46 -15.51
N LEU A 63 3.19 6.63 -14.46
CA LEU A 63 2.00 5.78 -14.22
C LEU A 63 0.92 5.94 -15.28
N CYS A 64 0.80 7.12 -15.88
CA CYS A 64 -0.19 7.39 -16.91
C CYS A 64 0.05 6.59 -18.20
N ILE A 65 1.32 6.36 -18.54
CA ILE A 65 1.73 5.62 -19.75
C ILE A 65 2.03 4.14 -19.47
N GLU A 66 2.04 3.72 -18.21
CA GLU A 66 2.36 2.36 -17.81
C GLU A 66 1.17 1.41 -18.02
N THR A 67 1.47 0.13 -18.27
CA THR A 67 0.44 -0.90 -18.49
C THR A 67 -0.40 -1.12 -17.22
N PRO A 68 -1.72 -1.40 -17.37
CA PRO A 68 -2.57 -1.77 -16.23
C PRO A 68 -2.02 -2.94 -15.40
N GLU A 69 -1.42 -3.92 -16.08
CA GLU A 69 -0.82 -5.08 -15.44
C GLU A 69 0.34 -4.67 -14.51
N LYS A 70 1.31 -3.90 -15.02
CA LYS A 70 2.46 -3.45 -14.23
C LYS A 70 2.06 -2.58 -13.05
N ILE A 71 1.03 -1.75 -13.20
CA ILE A 71 0.46 -0.97 -12.08
C ILE A 71 -0.20 -1.88 -11.03
N SER A 72 -0.89 -2.93 -11.48
CA SER A 72 -1.50 -3.91 -10.58
C SER A 72 -0.44 -4.69 -9.79
N TRP A 73 0.70 -5.01 -10.40
CA TRP A 73 1.86 -5.60 -9.71
C TRP A 73 2.41 -4.71 -8.61
N TYR A 74 2.44 -3.39 -8.82
CA TYR A 74 2.84 -2.44 -7.79
C TYR A 74 1.88 -2.47 -6.60
N LEU A 75 0.58 -2.37 -6.86
CA LEU A 75 -0.45 -2.45 -5.82
C LEU A 75 -0.39 -3.78 -5.05
N PHE A 76 -0.15 -4.89 -5.74
CA PHE A 76 0.03 -6.19 -5.10
C PHE A 76 1.25 -6.24 -4.18
N SER A 77 2.38 -5.65 -4.60
CA SER A 77 3.59 -5.54 -3.78
C SER A 77 3.36 -4.71 -2.52
N ILE A 78 2.62 -3.61 -2.63
CA ILE A 78 2.19 -2.78 -1.51
C ILE A 78 1.33 -3.60 -0.54
N GLN A 79 0.35 -4.35 -1.06
CA GLN A 79 -0.53 -5.19 -0.24
C GLN A 79 0.26 -6.21 0.58
N ILE A 80 1.24 -6.90 -0.03
CA ILE A 80 2.12 -7.85 0.66
C ILE A 80 2.88 -7.17 1.81
N TYR A 81 3.43 -5.99 1.56
CA TYR A 81 4.13 -5.24 2.61
C TYR A 81 3.22 -4.83 3.77
N LEU A 82 2.02 -4.34 3.47
CA LEU A 82 1.05 -3.97 4.50
C LEU A 82 0.60 -5.19 5.32
N LEU A 83 0.44 -6.35 4.68
CA LEU A 83 0.14 -7.61 5.35
C LEU A 83 1.26 -8.04 6.29
N ASP A 84 2.52 -7.97 5.86
CA ASP A 84 3.68 -8.25 6.71
C ASP A 84 3.72 -7.29 7.93
N LYS A 85 3.50 -5.99 7.70
CA LYS A 85 3.44 -4.98 8.77
C LYS A 85 2.29 -5.23 9.75
N LEU A 86 1.12 -5.64 9.25
CA LEU A 86 -0.03 -6.00 10.07
C LEU A 86 0.28 -7.23 10.93
N ASN A 87 0.86 -8.28 10.34
CA ASN A 87 1.23 -9.49 11.07
C ASN A 87 2.22 -9.20 12.20
N LYS A 88 3.25 -8.38 11.94
CA LYS A 88 4.20 -7.95 12.96
C LYS A 88 3.50 -7.27 14.14
N LYS A 89 2.60 -6.32 13.87
CA LYS A 89 1.85 -5.61 14.92
C LYS A 89 0.88 -6.49 15.71
N LEU A 90 0.31 -7.52 15.08
CA LEU A 90 -0.56 -8.49 15.76
C LEU A 90 0.22 -9.42 16.68
N CYS A 91 1.48 -9.71 16.34
CA CYS A 91 2.37 -10.59 17.11
C CYS A 91 3.24 -9.85 18.15
N GLU A 92 3.35 -8.52 18.09
CA GLU A 92 3.91 -7.72 19.18
C GLU A 92 3.02 -7.93 20.42
N GLU A 93 3.58 -8.35 21.56
CA GLU A 93 2.86 -8.44 22.84
C GLU A 93 2.57 -7.03 23.39
#